data_AF-A0A3A5QVY4-F1
#
_entry.id   AF-A0A3A5QVY4-F1
#
_cell.length_a   1.000
_cell.length_b   1.000
_cell.length_c   1.000
_cell.angle_alpha   90.00
_cell.angle_beta   90.00
_cell.angle_gamma   90.00
#
_symmetry.space_group_name_H-M   'P 1'
#
loop_
_entity.id
_entity.type
_entity.pdbx_description
1 polymer ?
#
loop_
_entity_poly.entity_id
_entity_poly.type
_entity_poly.pdbx_seq_one_letter_code
_entity_poly.pdbx_strand_id
1 'polypeptide(L)'
;MDRALEILKNHNSFTTERERQQRDILIAAIDNLVDFAAAEEYAMLGELPETADEQDMEAYEKICRRYNLVHAEEENNQVFFAASMAAWWMAVDMDTVLTYMTQGDERVRAWHLSLEGISFRKSEFPPELIPPIEWGCRCFLVAEGFAAVRAALPDKGDYLEKVDPVFRESLATGGRIFSDAHRYFSVPLPGYMNDIVKRIKGKFAYAQDNA
;
A
#
# COMPACT_ATOMS: atom_id res chain seq x y z
N MET A 1 9.93 17.16 -4.61
CA MET A 1 8.66 16.87 -5.31
C MET A 1 8.88 16.76 -6.82
N ASP A 2 9.70 17.63 -7.41
CA ASP A 2 9.94 17.67 -8.87
C ASP A 2 10.53 16.38 -9.46
N ARG A 3 11.50 15.75 -8.79
CA ARG A 3 12.14 14.51 -9.28
C ARG A 3 11.20 13.32 -9.45
N ALA A 4 10.19 13.17 -8.59
CA ALA A 4 9.23 12.06 -8.71
C ALA A 4 8.30 12.26 -9.91
N LEU A 5 7.86 13.50 -10.14
CA LEU A 5 7.05 13.88 -11.29
C LEU A 5 7.85 13.80 -12.60
N GLU A 6 9.14 14.10 -12.57
CA GLU A 6 10.04 13.91 -13.71
C GLU A 6 10.18 12.43 -14.08
N ILE A 7 10.37 11.54 -13.10
CA ILE A 7 10.46 10.08 -13.34
C ILE A 7 9.17 9.54 -13.97
N LEU A 8 8.01 10.01 -13.51
CA LEU A 8 6.72 9.61 -14.07
C LEU A 8 6.54 10.10 -15.51
N LYS A 9 6.98 11.33 -15.82
CA LYS A 9 6.88 11.94 -17.14
C LYS A 9 7.92 11.46 -18.15
N ASN A 10 9.03 10.89 -17.70
CA ASN A 10 10.07 10.38 -18.60
C ASN A 10 9.57 9.10 -19.30
N HIS A 11 9.15 9.27 -20.57
CA HIS A 11 8.59 8.24 -21.44
C HIS A 11 9.60 7.14 -21.78
N ASN A 12 9.79 6.16 -20.88
CA ASN A 12 10.61 4.96 -21.11
C ASN A 12 12.11 5.21 -21.40
N SER A 13 12.60 6.44 -21.24
CA SER A 13 14.02 6.79 -21.36
C SER A 13 14.79 6.50 -20.06
N PHE A 14 14.59 5.31 -19.48
CA PHE A 14 15.29 4.92 -18.25
C PHE A 14 16.70 4.45 -18.56
N THR A 15 17.66 4.94 -17.80
CA THR A 15 19.07 4.59 -17.96
C THR A 15 19.49 3.43 -17.06
N THR A 16 18.68 3.12 -16.03
CA THR A 16 18.95 2.03 -15.08
C THR A 16 17.70 1.23 -14.72
N GLU A 17 17.90 -0.03 -14.30
CA GLU A 17 16.84 -0.90 -13.77
C GLU A 17 16.17 -0.31 -12.50
N ARG A 18 16.97 0.36 -11.66
CA ARG A 18 16.49 1.06 -10.46
C ARG A 18 15.50 2.18 -10.78
N GLU A 19 15.73 2.96 -11.84
CA GLU A 19 14.81 4.01 -12.28
C GLU A 19 13.48 3.42 -12.78
N ARG A 20 13.54 2.27 -13.48
CA ARG A 20 12.34 1.55 -13.92
C ARG A 20 11.54 1.04 -12.73
N GLN A 21 12.18 0.37 -11.78
CA GLN A 21 11.51 -0.13 -10.57
C GLN A 21 10.92 1.02 -9.75
N GLN A 22 11.65 2.13 -9.62
CA GLN A 22 11.14 3.32 -8.95
C GLN A 22 9.90 3.88 -9.63
N ARG A 23 9.88 3.92 -10.97
CA ARG A 23 8.68 4.30 -11.71
C ARG A 23 7.54 3.33 -11.42
N ASP A 24 7.74 2.03 -11.59
CA ASP A 24 6.66 1.05 -11.43
C ASP A 24 6.02 1.12 -10.04
N ILE A 25 6.83 1.32 -8.99
CA ILE A 25 6.36 1.57 -7.61
C ILE A 25 5.55 2.87 -7.52
N LEU A 26 6.04 3.97 -8.11
CA LEU A 26 5.31 5.24 -8.11
C LEU A 26 3.98 5.16 -8.86
N ILE A 27 3.94 4.43 -9.99
CA ILE A 27 2.72 4.16 -10.75
C ILE A 27 1.75 3.37 -9.88
N ALA A 28 2.19 2.25 -9.30
CA ALA A 28 1.36 1.42 -8.45
C ALA A 28 0.78 2.20 -7.26
N ALA A 29 1.61 3.02 -6.60
CA ALA A 29 1.18 3.89 -5.50
C ALA A 29 0.10 4.89 -5.96
N ILE A 30 0.37 5.67 -7.01
CA ILE A 30 -0.57 6.70 -7.48
C ILE A 30 -1.88 6.06 -7.95
N ASP A 31 -1.81 4.97 -8.71
CA ASP A 31 -3.01 4.30 -9.19
C ASP A 31 -3.86 3.76 -8.05
N ASN A 32 -3.24 3.13 -7.07
CA ASN A 32 -3.95 2.61 -5.93
C ASN A 32 -4.53 3.72 -5.05
N LEU A 33 -3.81 4.82 -4.82
CA LEU A 33 -4.30 5.97 -4.06
C LEU A 33 -5.50 6.65 -4.73
N VAL A 34 -5.46 6.83 -6.05
CA VAL A 34 -6.59 7.43 -6.79
C VAL A 34 -7.81 6.51 -6.76
N ASP A 35 -7.62 5.20 -6.95
CA ASP A 35 -8.73 4.24 -6.84
C ASP A 35 -9.31 4.21 -5.43
N PHE A 36 -8.45 4.17 -4.42
CA PHE A 36 -8.83 4.08 -3.01
C PHE A 36 -9.60 5.33 -2.58
N ALA A 37 -9.09 6.52 -2.87
CA ALA A 37 -9.76 7.78 -2.53
C ALA A 37 -11.13 7.90 -3.23
N ALA A 38 -11.24 7.47 -4.50
CA ALA A 38 -12.53 7.48 -5.19
C ALA A 38 -13.53 6.49 -4.56
N ALA A 39 -13.07 5.32 -4.16
CA ALA A 39 -13.89 4.32 -3.48
C ALA A 39 -14.33 4.76 -2.08
N GLU A 40 -13.44 5.41 -1.32
CA GLU A 40 -13.73 6.02 -0.03
C GLU A 40 -14.81 7.10 -0.14
N GLU A 41 -14.62 8.06 -1.06
CA GLU A 41 -15.58 9.14 -1.29
C GLU A 41 -16.95 8.59 -1.71
N TYR A 42 -16.97 7.54 -2.53
CA TYR A 42 -18.22 6.89 -2.92
C TYR A 42 -18.90 6.18 -1.74
N ALA A 43 -18.12 5.53 -0.86
CA ALA A 43 -18.65 4.93 0.35
C ALA A 43 -19.23 5.99 1.30
N MET A 44 -18.55 7.13 1.47
CA MET A 44 -19.05 8.27 2.24
C MET A 44 -20.35 8.83 1.65
N LEU A 45 -20.40 9.04 0.33
CA LEU A 45 -21.60 9.53 -0.37
C LEU A 45 -22.78 8.58 -0.19
N GLY A 46 -22.55 7.27 -0.15
CA GLY A 46 -23.59 6.27 0.10
C GLY A 46 -24.18 6.31 1.52
N GLU A 47 -23.50 6.95 2.47
CA GLU A 47 -24.01 7.14 3.83
C GLU A 47 -24.71 8.49 4.03
N LEU A 48 -24.47 9.46 3.14
CA LEU A 48 -25.17 10.74 3.13
C LEU A 48 -26.56 10.58 2.52
N PRO A 49 -27.57 11.35 2.98
CA PRO A 49 -28.88 11.31 2.35
C PRO A 49 -28.84 11.92 0.94
N GLU A 50 -29.72 11.43 0.07
CA GLU A 50 -29.85 11.93 -1.30
C GLU A 50 -30.25 13.42 -1.37
N THR A 51 -30.95 13.91 -0.34
CA THR A 51 -31.39 15.30 -0.23
C THR A 51 -30.90 15.91 1.07
N ALA A 52 -30.27 17.08 0.98
CA ALA A 52 -29.81 17.81 2.15
C ALA A 52 -31.00 18.43 2.90
N ASP A 53 -31.11 18.09 4.18
CA ASP A 53 -31.96 18.77 5.16
C ASP A 53 -31.07 19.58 6.12
N GLU A 54 -31.36 20.89 6.25
CA GLU A 54 -30.63 21.79 7.16
C GLU A 54 -30.71 21.36 8.63
N GLN A 55 -31.77 20.63 9.00
CA GLN A 55 -31.94 20.12 10.36
C GLN A 55 -30.96 19.00 10.72
N ASP A 56 -30.40 18.32 9.71
CA ASP A 56 -29.53 17.16 9.86
C ASP A 56 -28.05 17.48 9.58
N MET A 57 -27.68 18.77 9.47
CA MET A 57 -26.32 19.20 9.16
C MET A 57 -25.26 18.65 10.13
N GLU A 58 -25.59 18.53 11.42
CA GLU A 58 -24.69 17.94 12.43
C GLU A 58 -24.41 16.45 12.14
N ALA A 59 -25.40 15.71 11.64
CA ALA A 59 -25.23 14.32 11.26
C ALA A 59 -24.34 14.18 10.02
N TYR A 60 -24.49 15.08 9.03
CA TYR A 60 -23.64 15.09 7.83
C TYR A 60 -22.20 15.44 8.17
N GLU A 61 -21.99 16.44 9.02
CA GLU A 61 -20.65 16.82 9.50
C GLU A 61 -19.96 15.63 10.20
N LYS A 62 -20.71 14.87 10.99
CA LYS A 62 -20.18 13.66 11.65
C LYS A 62 -19.73 12.59 10.65
N ILE A 63 -20.47 12.39 9.56
CA ILE A 63 -20.10 11.46 8.48
C ILE A 63 -18.83 11.97 7.79
N CYS A 64 -18.83 13.22 7.33
CA CYS A 64 -17.68 13.84 6.68
C CYS A 64 -16.42 13.81 7.56
N ARG A 65 -16.56 14.09 8.87
CA ARG A 65 -15.45 14.04 9.82
C ARG A 65 -14.92 12.62 10.02
N ARG A 66 -15.79 11.61 10.01
CA ARG A 66 -15.35 10.22 10.16
C ARG A 66 -14.44 9.81 9.00
N TYR A 67 -14.86 10.07 7.76
CA TYR A 67 -14.06 9.73 6.57
C TYR A 67 -12.85 10.66 6.43
N ASN A 68 -13.09 11.95 6.26
CA ASN A 68 -12.06 12.93 5.88
C ASN A 68 -11.08 13.35 6.99
N LEU A 69 -11.28 12.86 8.22
CA LEU A 69 -10.36 13.12 9.32
C LEU A 69 -9.91 11.82 9.97
N VAL A 70 -10.83 11.05 10.54
CA VAL A 70 -10.46 9.88 11.37
C VAL A 70 -9.94 8.73 10.51
N HIS A 71 -10.68 8.33 9.48
CA HIS A 71 -10.24 7.27 8.57
C HIS A 71 -9.04 7.73 7.76
N ALA A 72 -9.13 8.92 7.14
CA ALA A 72 -8.05 9.49 6.35
C ALA A 72 -6.73 9.62 7.13
N GLU A 73 -6.73 9.93 8.43
CA GLU A 73 -5.51 9.97 9.24
C GLU A 73 -4.84 8.59 9.32
N GLU A 74 -5.59 7.54 9.65
CA GLU A 74 -5.07 6.17 9.76
C GLU A 74 -4.64 5.60 8.40
N GLU A 75 -5.45 5.83 7.37
CA GLU A 75 -5.16 5.41 6.00
C GLU A 75 -3.90 6.10 5.45
N ASN A 76 -3.73 7.40 5.71
CA ASN A 76 -2.51 8.12 5.35
C ASN A 76 -1.29 7.56 6.08
N ASN A 77 -1.39 7.25 7.37
CA ASN A 77 -0.29 6.63 8.12
C ASN A 77 0.12 5.29 7.49
N GLN A 78 -0.86 4.49 7.06
CA GLN A 78 -0.62 3.22 6.38
C GLN A 78 0.08 3.41 5.02
N VAL A 79 -0.37 4.41 4.24
CA VAL A 79 0.27 4.79 2.96
C VAL A 79 1.71 5.22 3.18
N PHE A 80 1.98 6.06 4.18
CA PHE A 80 3.34 6.50 4.51
C PHE A 80 4.23 5.34 4.95
N PHE A 81 3.68 4.38 5.69
CA PHE A 81 4.39 3.16 6.07
C PHE A 81 4.80 2.36 4.83
N ALA A 82 3.84 2.01 3.98
CA ALA A 82 4.08 1.21 2.78
C ALA A 82 5.06 1.91 1.82
N ALA A 83 4.93 3.22 1.64
CA ALA A 83 5.84 4.02 0.82
C ALA A 83 7.27 4.06 1.39
N SER A 84 7.40 4.17 2.71
CA SER A 84 8.71 4.16 3.39
C SER A 84 9.39 2.80 3.28
N MET A 85 8.63 1.70 3.42
CA MET A 85 9.11 0.35 3.19
C MET A 85 9.53 0.12 1.74
N ALA A 86 8.73 0.57 0.76
CA ALA A 86 9.08 0.49 -0.65
C ALA A 86 10.35 1.30 -0.99
N ALA A 87 10.50 2.49 -0.43
CA ALA A 87 11.69 3.31 -0.60
C ALA A 87 12.94 2.65 -0.03
N TRP A 88 12.85 2.09 1.18
CA TRP A 88 13.93 1.33 1.80
C TRP A 88 14.27 0.07 1.00
N TRP A 89 13.24 -0.68 0.58
CA TRP A 89 13.39 -1.90 -0.21
C TRP A 89 14.20 -1.67 -1.49
N MET A 90 13.94 -0.57 -2.21
CA MET A 90 14.71 -0.19 -3.41
C MET A 90 16.20 0.11 -3.14
N ALA A 91 16.55 0.46 -1.91
CA ALA A 91 17.93 0.78 -1.54
C ALA A 91 18.75 -0.45 -1.14
N VAL A 92 18.11 -1.60 -0.91
CA VAL A 92 18.77 -2.84 -0.47
C VAL A 92 19.17 -3.70 -1.68
N ASP A 93 20.36 -4.28 -1.65
CA ASP A 93 20.86 -5.17 -2.71
C ASP A 93 20.17 -6.53 -2.69
N MET A 94 20.03 -7.16 -3.87
CA MET A 94 19.30 -8.42 -4.05
C MET A 94 19.87 -9.61 -3.25
N ASP A 95 21.18 -9.62 -3.02
CA ASP A 95 21.87 -10.68 -2.27
C ASP A 95 21.84 -10.48 -0.75
N THR A 96 21.25 -9.37 -0.28
CA THR A 96 21.16 -9.04 1.15
C THR A 96 20.19 -9.99 1.84
N VAL A 97 20.56 -10.45 3.04
CA VAL A 97 19.66 -11.20 3.91
C VAL A 97 18.81 -10.21 4.70
N LEU A 98 17.50 -10.35 4.58
CA LEU A 98 16.52 -9.54 5.28
C LEU A 98 15.90 -10.34 6.41
N THR A 99 16.00 -9.82 7.63
CA THR A 99 15.37 -10.40 8.82
C THR A 99 14.11 -9.61 9.16
N TYR A 100 13.00 -10.32 9.34
CA TYR A 100 11.75 -9.74 9.81
C TYR A 100 11.83 -9.51 11.32
N MET A 101 11.54 -8.28 11.75
CA MET A 101 11.59 -7.88 13.15
C MET A 101 10.32 -7.15 13.55
N THR A 102 10.03 -7.12 14.83
CA THR A 102 8.93 -6.34 15.40
C THR A 102 9.46 -5.26 16.32
N GLN A 103 8.66 -4.24 16.63
CA GLN A 103 9.02 -3.24 17.64
C GLN A 103 9.10 -3.83 19.06
N GLY A 104 8.65 -5.07 19.28
CA GLY A 104 8.72 -5.76 20.57
C GLY A 104 7.86 -5.16 21.69
N ASP A 105 6.99 -4.20 21.37
CA ASP A 105 6.08 -3.59 22.34
C ASP A 105 4.73 -4.34 22.45
N GLU A 106 3.96 -4.00 23.49
CA GLU A 106 2.70 -4.67 23.82
C GLU A 106 1.61 -4.56 22.75
N ARG A 107 1.77 -3.68 21.75
CA ARG A 107 0.82 -3.51 20.65
C ARG A 107 1.10 -4.46 19.49
N VAL A 108 2.25 -5.15 19.49
CA VAL A 108 2.58 -6.17 18.50
C VAL A 108 1.68 -7.39 18.73
N ARG A 109 0.91 -7.78 17.71
CA ARG A 109 0.06 -8.97 17.77
C ARG A 109 0.93 -10.22 17.85
N ALA A 110 0.47 -11.22 18.62
CA ALA A 110 1.23 -12.44 18.86
C ALA A 110 1.65 -13.18 17.56
N TRP A 111 0.83 -13.12 16.51
CA TRP A 111 1.15 -13.77 15.24
C TRP A 111 2.25 -13.02 14.46
N HIS A 112 2.31 -11.68 14.52
CA HIS A 112 3.44 -10.92 13.99
C HIS A 112 4.72 -11.25 14.75
N LEU A 113 4.63 -11.34 16.09
CA LEU A 113 5.76 -11.72 16.94
C LEU A 113 6.29 -13.12 16.60
N SER A 114 5.42 -14.05 16.20
CA SER A 114 5.82 -15.40 15.78
C SER A 114 6.67 -15.44 14.50
N LEU A 115 6.65 -14.35 13.72
CA LEU A 115 7.48 -14.17 12.52
C LEU A 115 8.82 -13.49 12.83
N GLU A 116 9.04 -13.01 14.06
CA GLU A 116 10.28 -12.33 14.41
C GLU A 116 11.49 -13.25 14.26
N GLY A 117 12.53 -12.73 13.61
CA GLY A 117 13.78 -13.45 13.34
C GLY A 117 13.76 -14.37 12.11
N ILE A 118 12.66 -14.48 11.37
CA ILE A 118 12.70 -15.17 10.07
C ILE A 118 13.53 -14.33 9.09
N SER A 119 14.38 -14.99 8.30
CA SER A 119 15.20 -14.28 7.33
C SER A 119 15.23 -14.96 5.97
N PHE A 120 15.26 -14.15 4.92
CA PHE A 120 15.38 -14.59 3.53
C PHE A 120 16.35 -13.69 2.79
N ARG A 121 16.92 -14.18 1.69
CA ARG A 121 17.52 -13.28 0.71
C ARG A 121 16.43 -12.39 0.13
N LYS A 122 16.74 -11.13 -0.18
CA LYS A 122 15.77 -10.21 -0.78
C LYS A 122 15.12 -10.80 -2.05
N SER A 123 15.88 -11.53 -2.87
CA SER A 123 15.36 -12.21 -4.07
C SER A 123 14.33 -13.32 -3.80
N GLU A 124 14.30 -13.87 -2.58
CA GLU A 124 13.46 -15.00 -2.18
C GLU A 124 12.44 -14.61 -1.10
N PHE A 125 12.44 -13.34 -0.68
CA PHE A 125 11.61 -12.87 0.41
C PHE A 125 10.13 -12.83 -0.03
N PRO A 126 9.20 -13.45 0.74
CA PRO A 126 7.78 -13.46 0.39
C PRO A 126 7.19 -12.04 0.38
N PRO A 127 6.61 -11.57 -0.75
CA PRO A 127 6.04 -10.23 -0.84
C PRO A 127 4.97 -9.94 0.20
N GLU A 128 4.17 -10.95 0.56
CA GLU A 128 3.06 -10.85 1.53
C GLU A 128 3.55 -10.66 2.98
N LEU A 129 4.85 -10.89 3.23
CA LEU A 129 5.48 -10.67 4.52
C LEU A 129 6.27 -9.35 4.57
N ILE A 130 6.32 -8.60 3.47
CA ILE A 130 6.94 -7.27 3.48
C ILE A 130 5.98 -6.33 4.21
N PRO A 131 6.38 -5.74 5.36
CA PRO A 131 5.50 -4.84 6.09
C PRO A 131 5.01 -3.65 5.24
N PRO A 132 3.79 -3.15 5.48
CA PRO A 132 2.86 -3.59 6.51
C PRO A 132 2.02 -4.81 6.08
N ILE A 133 1.68 -5.71 7.02
CA ILE A 133 0.91 -6.94 6.74
C ILE A 133 -0.47 -6.99 7.43
N GLU A 134 -0.79 -5.94 8.18
CA GLU A 134 -2.06 -5.71 8.87
C GLU A 134 -2.16 -4.21 9.21
N TRP A 135 -3.37 -3.73 9.55
CA TRP A 135 -3.57 -2.38 10.09
C TRP A 135 -2.77 -2.14 11.37
N GLY A 136 -2.15 -0.96 11.46
CA GLY A 136 -1.31 -0.60 12.60
C GLY A 136 -0.09 -1.52 12.77
N CYS A 137 0.42 -2.09 11.68
CA CYS A 137 1.59 -2.96 11.69
C CYS A 137 2.81 -2.25 12.28
N ARG A 138 3.52 -2.93 13.19
CA ARG A 138 4.71 -2.43 13.90
C ARG A 138 5.95 -3.26 13.59
N CYS A 139 5.98 -3.84 12.40
CA CYS A 139 7.02 -4.75 11.95
C CYS A 139 7.89 -4.07 10.91
N PHE A 140 9.17 -4.41 10.88
CA PHE A 140 10.13 -3.82 9.97
C PHE A 140 11.11 -4.89 9.51
N LEU A 141 11.89 -4.55 8.48
CA LEU A 141 12.92 -5.42 7.96
C LEU A 141 14.29 -4.84 8.32
N VAL A 142 15.19 -5.72 8.73
CA VAL A 142 16.60 -5.38 8.97
C VAL A 142 17.43 -6.05 7.89
N ALA A 143 18.30 -5.26 7.24
CA ALA A 143 19.29 -5.78 6.33
C ALA A 143 20.51 -6.24 7.13
N GLU A 144 20.72 -7.56 7.20
CA GLU A 144 21.91 -8.16 7.80
C GLU A 144 22.88 -8.58 6.70
N GLY A 145 24.19 -8.52 7.00
CA GLY A 145 25.24 -8.98 6.07
C GLY A 145 25.23 -10.49 5.85
N PHE A 146 26.24 -11.01 5.16
CA PHE A 146 26.40 -12.43 4.81
C PHE A 146 26.68 -13.35 6.03
N ALA A 147 25.74 -13.45 6.97
CA ALA A 147 25.68 -14.60 7.88
C ALA A 147 24.85 -15.71 7.21
N ALA A 148 25.28 -16.97 7.39
CA ALA A 148 24.49 -18.11 6.95
C ALA A 148 23.23 -18.20 7.82
N VAL A 149 22.09 -17.71 7.31
CA VAL A 149 20.81 -17.82 8.00
C VAL A 149 20.01 -18.97 7.41
N ARG A 150 19.57 -19.87 8.28
CA ARG A 150 18.60 -20.93 7.96
C ARG A 150 17.28 -20.54 8.61
N ALA A 151 16.31 -20.13 7.80
CA ALA A 151 14.92 -20.02 8.21
C ALA A 151 14.12 -21.16 7.56
N ALA A 152 13.33 -21.87 8.37
CA ALA A 152 12.25 -22.71 7.88
C ALA A 152 10.96 -21.94 8.12
N LEU A 153 10.20 -21.65 7.07
CA LEU A 153 8.84 -21.15 7.21
C LEU A 153 7.98 -22.22 7.92
N PRO A 154 7.07 -21.83 8.83
CA PRO A 154 5.84 -22.60 9.00
C PRO A 154 5.19 -22.77 7.62
N ASP A 155 4.56 -23.91 7.34
CA ASP A 155 4.02 -24.25 6.01
C ASP A 155 3.36 -23.03 5.31
N LYS A 156 3.66 -22.79 4.03
CA LYS A 156 3.34 -21.51 3.34
C LYS A 156 1.88 -21.09 3.46
N GLY A 157 0.97 -22.05 3.62
CA GLY A 157 -0.46 -21.78 3.87
C GLY A 157 -0.75 -21.10 5.21
N ASP A 158 -0.01 -21.40 6.28
CA ASP A 158 -0.37 -21.01 7.65
C ASP A 158 -0.15 -19.51 7.94
N TYR A 159 0.79 -18.85 7.25
CA TYR A 159 0.96 -17.39 7.40
C TYR A 159 0.07 -16.59 6.44
N LEU A 160 -0.17 -17.07 5.21
CA LEU A 160 -1.00 -16.38 4.22
C LEU A 160 -2.46 -16.25 4.65
N GLU A 161 -2.96 -17.21 5.43
CA GLU A 161 -4.28 -17.13 6.04
C GLU A 161 -4.38 -16.07 7.15
N LYS A 162 -3.24 -15.70 7.75
CA LYS A 162 -3.15 -14.72 8.85
C LYS A 162 -2.86 -13.30 8.37
N VAL A 163 -2.18 -13.14 7.24
CA VAL A 163 -1.99 -11.83 6.60
C VAL A 163 -3.34 -11.26 6.18
N ASP A 164 -3.61 -10.03 6.60
CA ASP A 164 -4.83 -9.32 6.25
C ASP A 164 -4.93 -9.22 4.72
N PRO A 165 -6.04 -9.69 4.11
CA PRO A 165 -6.24 -9.64 2.66
C PRO A 165 -5.99 -8.27 2.03
N VAL A 166 -6.23 -7.18 2.78
CA VAL A 166 -5.99 -5.79 2.33
C VAL A 166 -4.52 -5.54 2.01
N PHE A 167 -3.59 -6.21 2.72
CA PHE A 167 -2.14 -5.97 2.64
C PHE A 167 -1.37 -7.16 2.07
N ARG A 168 -2.04 -8.07 1.35
CA ARG A 168 -1.36 -9.20 0.67
C ARG A 168 -0.44 -8.75 -0.44
N GLU A 169 -0.76 -7.63 -1.08
CA GLU A 169 0.13 -7.01 -2.05
C GLU A 169 1.09 -6.05 -1.34
N SER A 170 2.33 -5.98 -1.81
CA SER A 170 3.31 -5.06 -1.27
C SER A 170 3.70 -4.01 -2.31
N LEU A 171 3.63 -2.74 -1.91
CA LEU A 171 4.10 -1.64 -2.74
C LEU A 171 5.60 -1.78 -3.09
N ALA A 172 6.39 -2.41 -2.22
CA ALA A 172 7.82 -2.64 -2.45
C ALA A 172 8.11 -3.49 -3.70
N THR A 173 7.16 -4.32 -4.12
CA THR A 173 7.23 -5.17 -5.32
C THR A 173 6.33 -4.66 -6.45
N GLY A 174 5.80 -3.44 -6.34
CA GLY A 174 4.88 -2.84 -7.33
C GLY A 174 3.42 -3.26 -7.17
N GLY A 175 3.05 -3.90 -6.06
CA GLY A 175 1.67 -4.22 -5.73
C GLY A 175 0.90 -3.03 -5.16
N ARG A 176 -0.40 -3.24 -4.92
CA ARG A 176 -1.30 -2.26 -4.28
C ARG A 176 -0.94 -2.08 -2.80
N ILE A 177 -1.16 -0.87 -2.27
CA ILE A 177 -1.10 -0.58 -0.82
C ILE A 177 -2.34 -1.16 -0.14
N PHE A 178 -3.51 -0.92 -0.75
CA PHE A 178 -4.79 -1.48 -0.37
C PHE A 178 -5.31 -2.35 -1.51
N SER A 179 -5.38 -3.65 -1.29
CA SER A 179 -5.95 -4.60 -2.25
C SER A 179 -7.45 -4.37 -2.41
N ASP A 180 -8.02 -5.01 -3.41
CA ASP A 180 -9.46 -5.07 -3.68
C ASP A 180 -10.28 -5.70 -2.54
N ALA A 181 -9.64 -6.36 -1.57
CA ALA A 181 -10.30 -6.86 -0.38
C ALA A 181 -10.73 -5.75 0.60
N HIS A 182 -10.24 -4.51 0.43
CA HIS A 182 -10.67 -3.40 1.28
C HIS A 182 -12.16 -3.11 1.12
N ARG A 183 -12.84 -2.79 2.23
CA ARG A 183 -14.30 -2.59 2.25
C ARG A 183 -14.77 -1.54 1.23
N TYR A 184 -14.01 -0.49 0.98
CA TYR A 184 -14.38 0.53 -0.01
C TYR A 184 -14.50 -0.02 -1.43
N PHE A 185 -13.74 -1.07 -1.78
CA PHE A 185 -13.83 -1.70 -3.10
C PHE A 185 -14.97 -2.74 -3.21
N SER A 186 -15.72 -2.99 -2.14
CA SER A 186 -16.83 -3.96 -2.16
C SER A 186 -17.98 -3.53 -3.07
N VAL A 187 -18.15 -2.22 -3.31
CA VAL A 187 -19.15 -1.67 -4.23
C VAL A 187 -18.43 -1.07 -5.43
N PRO A 188 -18.74 -1.51 -6.67
CA PRO A 188 -18.09 -0.96 -7.84
C PRO A 188 -18.50 0.50 -8.07
N LEU A 189 -17.53 1.33 -8.46
CA LEU A 189 -17.77 2.73 -8.79
C LEU A 189 -18.70 2.85 -10.00
N PRO A 190 -19.65 3.82 -10.00
CA PRO A 190 -20.43 4.15 -11.19
C PRO A 190 -19.56 4.57 -12.39
N GLY A 191 -20.06 4.41 -13.61
CA GLY A 191 -19.31 4.70 -14.84
C GLY A 191 -18.72 6.12 -14.89
N TYR A 192 -19.49 7.13 -14.49
CA TYR A 192 -19.02 8.53 -14.48
C TYR A 192 -17.87 8.76 -13.49
N MET A 193 -17.84 8.06 -12.36
CA MET A 193 -16.73 8.16 -11.40
C MET A 193 -15.48 7.47 -11.95
N ASN A 194 -15.63 6.34 -12.64
CA ASN A 194 -14.51 5.70 -13.33
C ASN A 194 -13.86 6.62 -14.37
N ASP A 195 -14.66 7.44 -15.06
CA ASP A 195 -14.13 8.43 -16.01
C ASP A 195 -13.37 9.56 -15.30
N ILE A 196 -13.82 9.98 -14.11
CA ILE A 196 -13.11 10.94 -13.26
C ILE A 196 -11.77 10.33 -12.79
N VAL A 197 -11.78 9.09 -12.30
CA VAL A 197 -10.58 8.34 -11.88
C VAL A 197 -9.57 8.26 -13.03
N LYS A 198 -10.01 7.82 -14.21
CA LYS A 198 -9.17 7.78 -15.42
C LYS A 198 -8.57 9.14 -15.76
N ARG A 199 -9.37 10.20 -15.68
CA ARG A 199 -8.90 11.57 -15.95
C ARG A 199 -7.86 12.03 -14.92
N ILE A 200 -8.04 11.70 -13.63
CA ILE A 200 -7.07 12.03 -12.58
C ILE A 200 -5.77 11.27 -12.82
N LYS A 201 -5.84 9.95 -12.99
CA LYS A 201 -4.69 9.09 -13.34
C LYS A 201 -3.95 9.60 -14.57
N GLY A 202 -4.67 10.00 -15.61
CA GLY A 202 -4.10 10.58 -16.83
C GLY A 202 -3.30 11.88 -16.61
N LYS A 203 -3.59 12.67 -15.57
CA LYS A 203 -2.79 13.86 -15.24
C LYS A 203 -1.39 13.53 -14.72
N PHE A 204 -1.22 12.35 -14.14
CA PHE A 204 0.08 11.85 -13.70
C PHE A 204 0.87 11.21 -14.85
N ALA A 205 0.32 11.24 -16.06
CA ALA A 205 0.95 10.84 -17.32
C ALA A 205 1.56 9.42 -17.27
N TYR A 206 0.71 8.41 -17.15
CA TYR A 206 0.98 7.15 -17.85
C TYR A 206 0.66 7.41 -19.32
N ALA A 207 1.62 7.88 -20.10
CA ALA A 207 1.44 7.76 -21.54
C ALA A 207 1.29 6.28 -21.83
N GLN A 208 0.09 5.90 -22.24
CA GLN A 208 -0.19 4.58 -22.76
C GLN A 208 0.86 4.28 -23.83
N ASP A 209 1.59 3.20 -23.61
CA ASP A 209 2.13 2.36 -24.68
C ASP A 209 0.92 1.78 -25.46
N ASN A 210 0.20 2.63 -26.18
CA ASN A 210 -0.72 2.25 -27.24
C ASN A 210 -0.08 2.65 -28.56
N ALA A 211 0.92 1.86 -28.97
CA ALA A 211 1.38 1.74 -30.34
C ALA A 211 1.46 0.24 -30.67
#